data_AF-A0A978U6W6-F1
#
_entry.id   AF-A0A978U6W6-F1
#
_cell.length_a   1.000
_cell.length_b   1.000
_cell.length_c   1.000
_cell.angle_alpha   90.00
_cell.angle_beta   90.00
_cell.angle_gamma   90.00
#
_symmetry.space_group_name_H-M   'P 1'
#
loop_
_entity.id
_entity.type
_entity.pdbx_description
1 polymer ?
#
loop_
_entity_poly.entity_id
_entity_poly.type
_entity_poly.pdbx_seq_one_letter_code
_entity_poly.pdbx_strand_id
1 'polypeptide(L)'
;MLHLLYILAFTVLALLAVGNLIRNMVTLGIESQRSPGSQGRAASSTGQRRGVPHPELLDETGNIINEPFLVMRSMTVEDAREQLDAIYRASPGNSDAAGEEN
;
A
#
# COMPACT_ATOMS: atom_id res chain seq x y z
N MET A 1 -34.19 -30.55 -33.52
CA MET A 1 -32.84 -30.90 -34.03
C MET A 1 -31.73 -29.88 -33.67
N LEU A 2 -31.98 -28.58 -33.49
CA LEU A 2 -30.96 -27.59 -33.04
C LEU A 2 -30.56 -27.68 -31.54
N HIS A 3 -31.27 -28.50 -30.76
CA HIS A 3 -31.08 -28.59 -29.31
C HIS A 3 -29.68 -29.07 -28.91
N LEU A 4 -29.07 -29.96 -29.70
CA LEU A 4 -27.72 -30.44 -29.46
C LEU A 4 -26.69 -29.30 -29.55
N LEU A 5 -26.89 -28.35 -30.47
CA LEU A 5 -26.03 -27.19 -30.64
C LEU A 5 -26.17 -26.21 -29.46
N TYR A 6 -27.39 -26.03 -28.92
CA TYR A 6 -27.61 -25.21 -27.72
C TYR A 6 -26.96 -25.81 -26.48
N ILE A 7 -27.06 -27.13 -26.28
CA ILE A 7 -26.39 -27.81 -25.17
C ILE A 7 -24.88 -27.63 -25.28
N LEU A 8 -24.31 -27.79 -26.49
CA LEU A 8 -22.88 -27.60 -26.72
C LEU A 8 -22.42 -26.15 -26.50
N ALA A 9 -23.18 -25.16 -26.97
CA ALA A 9 -22.85 -23.75 -26.74
C ALA A 9 -22.94 -23.40 -25.24
N PHE A 10 -23.97 -23.89 -24.56
CA PHE A 10 -24.16 -23.68 -23.13
C PHE A 10 -23.04 -24.30 -22.29
N THR A 11 -22.60 -25.52 -22.62
CA THR A 11 -21.50 -26.17 -21.88
C THR A 11 -20.19 -25.41 -22.04
N VAL A 12 -19.88 -24.91 -23.23
CA VAL A 12 -18.70 -24.06 -23.48
C VAL A 12 -18.77 -22.78 -22.65
N LEU A 13 -19.91 -22.08 -22.66
CA LEU A 13 -20.11 -20.86 -21.87
C LEU A 13 -20.02 -21.12 -20.37
N ALA A 14 -20.60 -22.23 -19.89
CA ALA A 14 -20.54 -22.61 -18.49
C ALA A 14 -19.10 -22.88 -18.03
N LEU A 15 -18.30 -23.60 -18.82
CA LEU A 15 -16.89 -23.84 -18.50
C LEU A 15 -16.07 -22.55 -18.48
N LEU A 16 -16.29 -21.64 -19.44
CA LEU A 16 -15.63 -20.32 -19.44
C LEU A 16 -16.01 -19.48 -18.23
N ALA A 17 -17.29 -19.45 -17.86
CA ALA A 17 -17.79 -18.70 -16.72
C ALA A 17 -17.23 -19.24 -15.39
N VAL A 18 -17.23 -20.57 -15.20
CA VAL A 18 -16.67 -21.20 -13.99
C VAL A 18 -15.17 -20.97 -13.91
N GLY A 19 -14.43 -21.10 -15.02
CA GLY A 19 -12.99 -20.81 -15.05
C GLY A 19 -12.68 -19.35 -14.70
N ASN A 20 -13.45 -18.40 -15.23
CA ASN A 20 -13.32 -16.98 -14.92
C ASN A 20 -13.67 -16.70 -13.45
N LEU A 21 -14.74 -17.32 -12.92
CA LEU A 21 -15.13 -17.19 -11.52
C LEU A 21 -14.03 -17.70 -10.58
N ILE A 22 -13.47 -18.88 -10.84
CA ILE A 22 -12.38 -19.44 -10.02
C ILE A 22 -11.16 -18.52 -10.08
N ARG A 23 -10.77 -18.02 -11.26
CA ARG A 23 -9.64 -17.09 -11.39
C ARG A 23 -9.87 -15.81 -10.57
N ASN A 24 -11.05 -15.20 -10.69
CA ASN A 24 -11.40 -14.00 -9.92
C ASN A 24 -11.44 -14.30 -8.41
N MET A 25 -12.01 -15.42 -8.00
CA MET A 25 -12.08 -15.80 -6.59
C MET A 25 -10.71 -16.11 -5.99
N VAL A 26 -9.80 -16.74 -6.74
CA VAL A 26 -8.42 -16.98 -6.29
C VAL A 26 -7.66 -15.66 -6.19
N THR A 27 -7.77 -14.77 -7.18
CA THR A 27 -7.15 -13.44 -7.11
C THR A 27 -7.70 -12.62 -5.95
N LEU A 28 -9.03 -12.58 -5.76
CA LEU A 28 -9.66 -11.85 -4.67
C LEU A 28 -9.43 -12.51 -3.29
N GLY A 29 -9.31 -13.84 -3.23
CA GLY A 29 -9.06 -14.60 -2.01
C GLY A 29 -7.61 -14.48 -1.52
N ILE A 30 -6.65 -14.39 -2.43
CA ILE A 30 -5.26 -14.05 -2.10
C ILE A 30 -5.17 -12.59 -1.65
N GLU A 31 -5.97 -11.71 -2.25
CA GLU A 31 -6.02 -10.31 -1.87
C GLU A 31 -6.71 -10.08 -0.52
N SER A 32 -7.75 -10.84 -0.17
CA SER A 32 -8.41 -10.72 1.13
C SER A 32 -7.57 -11.22 2.31
N GLN A 33 -6.58 -12.08 2.05
CA GLN A 33 -5.57 -12.48 3.04
C GLN A 33 -4.45 -11.43 3.19
N ARG A 34 -4.27 -10.55 2.19
CA ARG A 34 -3.40 -9.38 2.29
C ARG A 34 -4.23 -8.26 2.89
N SER A 35 -4.15 -8.11 4.21
CA SER A 35 -4.69 -6.97 4.95
C SER A 35 -4.55 -5.66 4.15
N PRO A 36 -5.59 -4.80 4.10
CA PRO A 36 -5.63 -3.59 3.26
C PRO A 36 -4.73 -2.46 3.79
N GLY A 37 -3.46 -2.78 4.08
CA GLY A 37 -2.38 -1.82 4.30
C GLY A 37 -1.29 -1.87 3.22
N SER A 38 -1.44 -2.73 2.19
CA SER A 38 -0.36 -3.03 1.23
C SER A 38 -0.67 -2.74 -0.25
N GLN A 39 -1.93 -2.52 -0.65
CA GLN A 39 -2.24 -2.07 -2.03
C GLN A 39 -2.09 -0.56 -2.17
N GLY A 40 -0.84 -0.12 -2.20
CA GLY A 40 -0.52 1.26 -2.50
C GLY A 40 0.39 1.48 -3.70
N ARG A 41 0.99 0.45 -4.33
CA ARG A 41 1.94 0.64 -5.46
C ARG A 41 1.97 -0.51 -6.46
N ALA A 42 0.85 -0.76 -7.14
CA ALA A 42 0.91 -1.26 -8.51
C ALA A 42 1.15 -0.06 -9.44
N ALA A 43 2.31 0.60 -9.29
CA ALA A 43 2.74 1.65 -10.19
C ALA A 43 3.75 1.05 -11.17
N SER A 44 3.26 0.87 -12.41
CA SER A 44 4.02 1.09 -13.65
C SER A 44 5.42 0.49 -13.74
N SER A 45 5.53 -0.50 -14.61
CA SER A 45 6.73 -0.87 -15.36
C SER A 45 7.31 0.32 -16.15
N THR A 46 7.96 1.29 -15.51
CA THR A 46 8.81 2.28 -16.19
C THR A 46 9.81 2.87 -15.18
N GLY A 47 11.07 2.42 -15.26
CA GLY A 47 12.27 3.08 -14.75
C GLY A 47 12.15 3.87 -13.45
N GLN A 48 12.07 3.21 -12.29
CA GLN A 48 12.08 3.90 -11.00
C GLN A 48 13.34 3.55 -10.22
N ARG A 49 14.16 4.60 -10.06
CA ARG A 49 15.25 4.75 -9.10
C ARG A 49 14.89 3.97 -7.84
N ARG A 50 15.64 2.91 -7.57
CA ARG A 50 15.49 2.10 -6.36
C ARG A 50 15.84 3.01 -5.19
N GLY A 51 14.82 3.67 -4.64
CA GLY A 51 14.98 4.57 -3.50
C GLY A 51 15.65 3.80 -2.37
N VAL A 52 16.67 4.39 -1.76
CA VAL A 52 17.30 3.82 -0.57
C VAL A 52 16.18 3.69 0.48
N PRO A 53 15.89 2.49 0.99
CA PRO A 53 14.85 2.32 1.99
C PRO A 53 15.23 3.13 3.23
N HIS A 54 14.26 3.86 3.79
CA HIS A 54 14.48 4.57 5.05
C HIS A 54 14.85 3.54 6.14
N PRO A 55 15.81 3.84 7.01
CA PRO A 55 16.32 2.88 8.00
C PRO A 55 15.24 2.39 8.98
N GLU A 56 14.17 3.16 9.18
CA GLU A 56 13.01 2.79 10.01
C GLU A 56 12.14 1.67 9.41
N LEU A 57 12.31 1.40 8.12
CA LEU A 57 11.61 0.35 7.40
C LEU A 57 12.43 -0.95 7.34
N LEU A 58 13.39 -1.14 8.24
CA LEU A 58 14.19 -2.36 8.34
C LEU A 58 13.90 -3.05 9.68
N ASP A 59 13.70 -4.36 9.65
CA ASP A 59 13.66 -5.18 10.87
C ASP A 59 15.07 -5.43 11.43
N GLU A 60 15.16 -6.07 12.61
CA GLU A 60 16.43 -6.40 13.28
C GLU A 60 17.35 -7.28 12.41
N THR A 61 16.78 -7.98 11.43
CA THR A 61 17.49 -8.84 10.47
C THR A 61 17.75 -8.16 9.12
N GLY A 62 17.39 -6.88 8.97
CA GLY A 62 17.59 -6.09 7.75
C GLY A 62 16.57 -6.32 6.64
N ASN A 63 15.43 -6.99 6.91
CA ASN A 63 14.35 -7.11 5.93
C ASN A 63 13.51 -5.85 5.92
N ILE A 64 12.98 -5.52 4.74
CA ILE A 64 12.14 -4.33 4.57
C ILE A 64 10.74 -4.61 5.13
N ILE A 65 10.34 -3.83 6.13
CA ILE A 65 8.98 -3.82 6.70
C ILE A 65 8.18 -2.65 6.12
N ASN A 66 6.86 -2.83 5.98
CA ASN A 66 5.97 -1.84 5.35
C ASN A 66 5.47 -0.78 6.33
N GLU A 67 5.71 -0.95 7.62
CA GLU A 67 5.34 -0.02 8.68
C GLU A 67 6.57 0.32 9.52
N PRO A 68 6.77 1.59 9.91
CA PRO A 68 7.83 1.94 10.84
C PRO A 68 7.50 1.36 12.23
N PHE A 69 8.51 0.91 12.96
CA PHE A 69 8.34 0.49 14.35
C PHE A 69 7.78 1.64 15.21
N LEU A 70 6.51 1.56 15.61
CA LEU A 70 5.88 2.55 16.48
C LEU A 70 6.41 2.38 17.91
N VAL A 71 7.31 3.28 18.35
CA VAL A 71 7.77 3.35 19.75
C VAL A 71 6.86 4.28 20.55
N MET A 72 6.01 3.71 21.41
CA MET A 72 5.17 4.49 22.33
C MET A 72 6.03 5.06 23.46
N ARG A 73 6.07 6.40 23.60
CA ARG A 73 6.70 7.10 24.74
C ARG A 73 5.63 7.74 25.61
N SER A 74 5.73 7.59 26.93
CA SER A 74 4.93 8.38 27.88
C SER A 74 5.51 9.79 27.95
N MET A 75 4.80 10.78 27.40
CA MET A 75 5.15 12.20 27.47
C MET A 75 3.95 13.03 27.89
N THR A 76 4.18 14.22 28.44
CA THR A 76 3.09 15.15 28.74
C THR A 76 2.59 15.81 27.45
N VAL A 77 1.39 16.40 27.49
CA VAL A 77 0.81 17.09 26.31
C VAL A 77 1.67 18.27 25.88
N GLU A 78 2.29 18.97 26.85
CA GLU A 78 3.13 20.14 26.57
C GLU A 78 4.44 19.72 25.89
N ASP A 79 5.10 18.68 26.40
CA ASP A 79 6.33 18.14 25.79
C ASP A 79 6.07 17.64 24.35
N ALA A 80 4.91 17.01 24.12
CA ALA A 80 4.51 16.56 22.79
C ALA A 80 4.35 17.72 21.81
N ARG A 81 3.78 18.82 22.28
CA ARG A 81 3.59 20.04 21.49
C ARG A 81 4.94 20.66 21.12
N GLU A 82 5.84 20.79 22.09
CA GLU A 82 7.19 21.32 21.85
C GLU A 82 7.98 20.46 20.86
N GLN A 83 7.89 19.13 20.99
CA GLN A 83 8.56 18.19 20.07
C GLN A 83 8.03 18.29 18.64
N LEU A 84 6.71 18.46 18.45
CA LEU A 84 6.10 18.65 17.13
C LEU A 84 6.52 19.99 16.51
N ASP A 85 6.52 21.06 17.28
CA ASP A 85 6.98 22.38 16.86
C ASP A 85 8.47 22.36 16.45
N ALA A 86 9.30 21.62 17.18
CA ALA A 86 10.71 21.43 16.84
C ALA A 86 10.88 20.69 15.50
N ILE A 87 10.12 19.62 15.27
CA ILE A 87 10.13 18.87 14.00
C ILE A 87 9.68 19.77 12.84
N TYR A 88 8.63 20.57 13.06
CA TYR A 88 8.12 21.50 12.06
C TYR A 88 9.18 22.53 11.63
N ARG A 89 9.86 23.16 12.60
CA ARG A 89 10.92 24.15 12.33
C ARG A 89 12.17 23.54 11.69
N ALA A 90 12.49 22.28 12.02
CA ALA A 90 13.63 21.56 11.47
C ALA A 90 13.36 20.95 10.08
N SER A 91 12.12 21.02 9.59
CA SER A 91 11.74 20.42 8.31
C SER A 91 12.42 21.15 7.14
N PRO A 92 13.13 20.43 6.24
CA PRO A 92 13.73 21.04 5.06
C PRO A 92 12.61 21.55 4.14
N GLY A 93 12.41 22.87 4.11
CA GLY A 93 11.37 23.55 3.32
C GLY A 93 10.64 24.69 4.06
N ASN A 94 10.87 24.89 5.36
CA ASN A 94 10.21 25.96 6.13
C ASN A 94 10.95 27.32 6.09
N SER A 95 11.91 27.53 5.17
CA SER A 95 12.63 28.81 5.05
C SER A 95 11.75 29.97 4.55
N ASP A 96 10.60 29.68 3.97
CA ASP A 96 9.83 30.68 3.23
C ASP A 96 8.75 31.37 4.10
N ALA A 97 8.41 30.81 5.27
CA ALA A 97 7.37 31.36 6.14
C ALA A 97 7.89 32.39 7.16
N ALA A 98 9.20 32.57 7.30
CA ALA A 98 9.80 33.50 8.26
C ALA A 98 10.37 34.79 7.61
N GLY A 99 10.24 34.94 6.28
CA GLY A 99 10.83 36.04 5.51
C GLY A 99 9.87 37.14 5.07
N GLU A 100 8.56 37.00 5.29
CA GLU A 100 7.53 37.97 4.86
C GLU A 100 6.99 38.79 6.05
N GLU A 101 7.88 39.40 6.83
CA GLU A 101 7.53 40.46 7.78
C GLU A 101 8.58 41.59 7.67
N ASN A 102 8.46 42.43 6.63
CA ASN A 102 9.00 43.80 6.59
C ASN A 102 8.18 44.67 5.63
#